data_AF-A0A1X0QNE7-F1
#
_entry.id   AF-A0A1X0QNE7-F1
#
_cell.length_a   1.000
_cell.length_b   1.000
_cell.length_c   1.000
_cell.angle_alpha   90.00
_cell.angle_beta   90.00
_cell.angle_gamma   90.00
#
_symmetry.space_group_name_H-M   'P 1'
#
loop_
_entity.id
_entity.type
_entity.pdbx_description
1 polymer ?
#
loop_
_entity_poly.entity_id
_entity_poly.type
_entity_poly.pdbx_seq_one_letter_code
_entity_poly.pdbx_strand_id
1 'polypeptide(L)'
;EELIQRNIRKALVTVNMLSSVGVNPSGFSKLLCTRFYAHIVRPQLEYDLVINRFTISQLYALEEAQNNCIKKIYGARGKASIKIMLYMPKLPIVSERVSILQAQFLFRSLDLPEDALLVCLLPYICNTRGSQWYALSHTSL
;
A
#
# COMPACT_ATOMS: atom_id res chain seq x y z
N GLU A 1 -2.11 -6.01 14.76
CA GLU A 1 -3.19 -5.01 14.70
C GLU A 1 -2.67 -3.58 14.90
N GLU A 2 -1.82 -3.35 15.91
CA GLU A 2 -1.19 -2.03 16.16
C GLU A 2 -0.43 -1.45 14.96
N LEU A 3 0.29 -2.29 14.20
CA LEU A 3 1.11 -1.83 13.08
C LEU A 3 0.28 -1.26 11.93
N ILE A 4 -0.84 -1.89 11.58
CA ILE A 4 -1.75 -1.40 10.53
C ILE A 4 -2.39 -0.09 10.97
N GLN A 5 -2.85 -0.01 12.21
CA GLN A 5 -3.40 1.21 12.78
C GLN A 5 -2.37 2.34 12.80
N ARG A 6 -1.10 2.03 13.12
CA ARG A 6 0.01 2.97 13.05
C ARG A 6 0.24 3.47 11.62
N ASN A 7 0.26 2.58 10.63
CA ASN A 7 0.46 2.94 9.21
C ASN A 7 -0.67 3.84 8.71
N ILE A 8 -1.93 3.46 9.00
CA ILE A 8 -3.11 4.27 8.70
C ILE A 8 -3.02 5.65 9.35
N ARG A 9 -2.72 5.71 10.66
CA ARG A 9 -2.59 6.97 11.39
C ARG A 9 -1.51 7.86 10.78
N LYS A 10 -0.34 7.29 10.45
CA LYS A 10 0.77 8.02 9.83
C LYS A 10 0.37 8.59 8.47
N ALA A 11 -0.31 7.79 7.65
CA ALA A 11 -0.79 8.20 6.33
C ALA A 11 -1.80 9.35 6.43
N LEU A 12 -2.77 9.25 7.34
CA LEU A 12 -3.79 10.28 7.56
C LEU A 12 -3.17 11.60 8.09
N VAL A 13 -2.25 11.52 9.04
CA VAL A 13 -1.52 12.71 9.54
C VAL A 13 -0.72 13.36 8.40
N THR A 14 -0.03 12.57 7.60
CA THR A 14 0.76 13.06 6.46
C THR A 14 -0.13 13.74 5.43
N VAL A 15 -1.29 13.16 5.07
CA VAL A 15 -2.23 13.77 4.13
C VAL A 15 -2.79 15.10 4.66
N ASN A 16 -3.01 15.21 5.97
CA ASN A 16 -3.48 16.45 6.60
C ASN A 16 -2.41 17.54 6.50
N MET A 17 -1.15 17.20 6.78
CA MET A 17 -0.01 18.11 6.64
C MET A 17 0.17 18.54 5.18
N LEU A 18 0.11 17.62 4.22
CA LEU A 18 0.18 17.95 2.80
C LEU A 18 -0.95 18.91 2.41
N SER A 19 -2.17 18.65 2.86
CA SER A 19 -3.32 19.52 2.63
C SER A 19 -3.14 20.92 3.24
N SER A 20 -2.45 21.06 4.38
CA SER A 20 -2.21 22.38 5.01
C SER A 20 -1.14 23.20 4.28
N VAL A 21 -0.22 22.55 3.57
CA VAL A 21 0.80 23.22 2.73
C VAL A 21 0.29 23.45 1.28
N GLY A 22 -0.99 23.20 1.02
CA GLY A 22 -1.63 23.50 -0.26
C GLY A 22 -1.71 22.32 -1.24
N VAL A 23 -1.29 21.10 -0.86
CA VAL A 23 -1.47 19.86 -1.66
C VAL A 23 -2.93 19.42 -1.62
N ASN A 24 -3.75 20.19 -2.31
CA ASN A 24 -5.19 20.06 -2.46
C ASN A 24 -5.58 20.73 -3.79
N PRO A 25 -6.84 20.61 -4.25
CA PRO A 25 -7.25 21.17 -5.54
C PRO A 25 -7.23 22.70 -5.60
N SER A 26 -7.16 23.39 -4.46
CA SER A 26 -7.04 24.85 -4.42
C SER A 26 -5.60 25.36 -4.57
N GLY A 27 -4.59 24.55 -4.25
CA GLY A 27 -3.18 24.93 -4.38
C GLY A 27 -2.47 24.32 -5.60
N PHE A 28 -2.72 23.04 -5.90
CA PHE A 28 -2.08 22.34 -7.02
C PHE A 28 -3.11 21.63 -7.91
N SER A 29 -2.67 21.27 -9.13
CA SER A 29 -3.50 20.46 -10.02
C SER A 29 -3.77 19.08 -9.41
N LYS A 30 -4.96 18.51 -9.69
CA LYS A 30 -5.35 17.18 -9.19
C LYS A 30 -4.29 16.12 -9.51
N LEU A 31 -3.75 16.14 -10.73
CA LEU A 31 -2.69 15.23 -11.17
C LEU A 31 -1.45 15.32 -10.29
N LEU A 32 -1.00 16.52 -9.97
CA LEU A 32 0.18 16.73 -9.13
C LEU A 32 -0.09 16.31 -7.67
N CYS A 33 -1.25 16.65 -7.12
CA CYS A 33 -1.63 16.19 -5.77
C CYS A 33 -1.65 14.66 -5.68
N THR A 34 -2.10 13.97 -6.73
CA THR A 34 -2.07 12.52 -6.77
C THR A 34 -0.65 11.94 -6.88
N ARG A 35 0.27 12.64 -7.57
CA ARG A 35 1.69 12.24 -7.56
C ARG A 35 2.32 12.38 -6.18
N PHE A 36 2.01 13.45 -5.44
CA PHE A 36 2.45 13.61 -4.06
C PHE A 36 1.90 12.50 -3.16
N TYR A 37 0.63 12.12 -3.32
CA TYR A 37 0.07 10.95 -2.64
C TYR A 37 0.89 9.68 -2.92
N ALA A 38 1.11 9.38 -4.21
CA ALA A 38 1.79 8.16 -4.63
C ALA A 38 3.22 8.06 -4.09
N HIS A 39 3.92 9.18 -3.93
CA HIS A 39 5.32 9.19 -3.48
C HIS A 39 5.49 9.34 -1.97
N ILE A 40 4.54 9.97 -1.26
CA ILE A 40 4.73 10.34 0.16
C ILE A 40 3.82 9.54 1.09
N VAL A 41 2.53 9.45 0.75
CA VAL A 41 1.50 8.89 1.63
C VAL A 41 1.29 7.41 1.36
N ARG A 42 1.22 7.03 0.08
CA ARG A 42 1.04 5.66 -0.37
C ARG A 42 2.08 4.69 0.21
N PRO A 43 3.40 5.00 0.22
CA PRO A 43 4.39 4.10 0.81
C PRO A 43 4.15 3.80 2.30
N GLN A 44 3.50 4.71 3.03
CA GLN A 44 3.17 4.49 4.44
C GLN A 44 2.04 3.46 4.61
N LEU A 45 1.09 3.41 3.67
CA LEU A 45 0.02 2.40 3.64
C LEU A 45 0.51 1.07 3.06
N GLU A 46 1.50 1.11 2.16
CA GLU A 46 2.09 -0.07 1.53
C GLU A 46 3.14 -0.77 2.39
N TYR A 47 3.65 -0.08 3.40
CA TYR A 47 4.59 -0.64 4.34
C TYR A 47 4.03 -1.94 4.94
N ASP A 48 4.83 -3.00 4.81
CA ASP A 48 4.54 -4.38 5.21
C ASP A 48 3.45 -5.15 4.42
N LEU A 49 2.81 -4.55 3.40
CA LEU A 49 1.84 -5.28 2.55
C LEU A 49 2.47 -6.49 1.84
N VAL A 50 3.76 -6.37 1.57
CA VAL A 50 4.57 -7.37 0.86
C VAL A 50 4.78 -8.63 1.68
N ILE A 51 4.94 -8.51 3.00
CA ILE A 51 5.50 -9.58 3.85
C ILE A 51 4.41 -10.21 4.74
N ASN A 52 3.36 -9.47 5.09
CA ASN A 52 2.35 -9.91 6.03
C ASN A 52 1.12 -10.54 5.37
N ARG A 53 0.43 -11.39 6.15
CA ARG A 53 -0.95 -11.80 5.88
C ARG A 53 -1.90 -10.80 6.50
N PHE A 54 -2.98 -10.49 5.78
CA PHE A 54 -4.00 -9.56 6.25
C PHE A 54 -5.34 -10.27 6.40
N THR A 55 -6.05 -9.96 7.47
CA THR A 55 -7.46 -10.33 7.58
C THR A 55 -8.29 -9.46 6.65
N ILE A 56 -9.49 -9.93 6.31
CA ILE A 56 -10.44 -9.16 5.50
C ILE A 56 -10.74 -7.80 6.15
N SER A 57 -10.92 -7.76 7.48
CA SER A 57 -11.14 -6.51 8.23
C SER A 57 -9.98 -5.52 8.12
N GLN A 58 -8.74 -6.02 8.11
CA GLN A 58 -7.55 -5.20 7.95
C GLN A 58 -7.44 -4.62 6.54
N LEU A 59 -7.75 -5.41 5.51
CA LEU A 59 -7.80 -4.93 4.13
C LEU A 59 -8.86 -3.83 3.97
N TYR A 60 -10.05 -4.01 4.55
CA TYR A 60 -11.08 -2.98 4.54
C TYR A 60 -10.63 -1.68 5.23
N ALA A 61 -9.98 -1.76 6.40
CA ALA A 61 -9.49 -0.58 7.09
C ALA A 61 -8.42 0.17 6.29
N LEU A 62 -7.51 -0.55 5.64
CA LEU A 62 -6.50 0.03 4.75
C LEU A 62 -7.13 0.67 3.51
N GLU A 63 -8.14 0.03 2.93
CA GLU A 63 -8.86 0.56 1.77
C GLU A 63 -9.65 1.82 2.12
N GLU A 64 -10.30 1.84 3.28
CA GLU A 64 -10.96 3.04 3.80
C GLU A 64 -9.96 4.18 4.02
N ALA A 65 -8.80 3.89 4.61
CA ALA A 65 -7.73 4.87 4.83
C ALA A 65 -7.21 5.45 3.50
N GLN A 66 -6.97 4.61 2.49
CA GLN A 66 -6.64 5.04 1.14
C GLN A 66 -7.72 5.95 0.57
N ASN A 67 -8.99 5.53 0.65
CA ASN A 67 -10.10 6.26 0.07
C ASN A 67 -10.27 7.63 0.73
N ASN A 68 -10.06 7.72 2.05
CA ASN A 68 -10.07 8.99 2.78
C ASN A 68 -8.92 9.90 2.35
N CYS A 69 -7.70 9.37 2.20
CA CYS A 69 -6.56 10.13 1.68
C CYS A 69 -6.85 10.69 0.28
N ILE A 70 -7.33 9.85 -0.64
CA ILE A 70 -7.60 10.25 -2.02
C ILE A 70 -8.72 11.29 -2.09
N LYS A 71 -9.84 11.09 -1.37
CA LYS A 71 -10.92 12.09 -1.31
C LYS A 71 -10.40 13.44 -0.82
N LYS A 72 -9.53 13.44 0.19
CA LYS A 72 -8.95 14.66 0.75
C LYS A 72 -8.08 15.39 -0.28
N ILE A 73 -7.22 14.68 -0.99
CA ILE A 73 -6.37 15.20 -2.07
C ILE A 73 -7.20 15.78 -3.22
N TYR A 74 -8.33 15.15 -3.55
CA TYR A 74 -9.25 15.62 -4.59
C TYR A 74 -10.24 16.68 -4.09
N GLY A 75 -10.20 17.07 -2.80
CA GLY A 75 -11.16 18.01 -2.20
C GLY A 75 -12.60 17.52 -2.27
N ALA A 76 -12.80 16.22 -2.39
CA ALA A 76 -14.09 15.62 -2.63
C ALA A 76 -14.95 15.57 -1.36
N ARG A 77 -16.25 15.85 -1.51
CA ARG A 77 -17.24 15.79 -0.43
C ARG A 77 -18.40 14.87 -0.81
N GLY A 78 -19.08 14.31 0.19
CA GLY A 78 -20.33 13.56 0.02
C GLY A 78 -20.18 12.30 -0.86
N LYS A 79 -21.08 12.14 -1.83
CA LYS A 79 -21.23 10.94 -2.69
C LYS A 79 -20.25 10.90 -3.89
N ALA A 80 -19.16 11.67 -3.86
CA ALA A 80 -18.20 11.69 -4.95
C ALA A 80 -17.60 10.30 -5.20
N SER A 81 -17.51 9.90 -6.48
CA SER A 81 -17.08 8.56 -6.87
C SER A 81 -15.59 8.36 -6.63
N ILE A 82 -15.25 7.49 -5.66
CA ILE A 82 -13.88 7.09 -5.38
C ILE A 82 -13.26 6.29 -6.53
N LYS A 83 -14.07 5.50 -7.24
CA LYS A 83 -13.63 4.70 -8.40
C LYS A 83 -13.02 5.58 -9.48
N ILE A 84 -13.65 6.71 -9.81
CA ILE A 84 -13.13 7.66 -10.81
C ILE A 84 -11.80 8.28 -10.33
N MET A 85 -11.71 8.64 -9.05
CA MET A 85 -10.51 9.26 -8.48
C MET A 85 -9.32 8.29 -8.43
N LEU A 86 -9.57 6.99 -8.26
CA LEU A 86 -8.54 5.95 -8.34
C LEU A 86 -8.17 5.63 -9.80
N TYR A 87 -9.14 5.65 -10.72
CA TYR A 87 -8.91 5.36 -12.13
C TYR A 87 -8.02 6.40 -12.83
N MET A 88 -8.27 7.69 -12.60
CA MET A 88 -7.50 8.80 -13.21
C MET A 88 -5.97 8.66 -13.06
N PRO A 89 -5.43 8.34 -11.87
CA PRO A 89 -4.01 8.07 -11.67
C PRO A 89 -3.60 6.60 -11.85
N LYS A 90 -4.51 5.72 -12.28
CA LYS A 90 -4.30 4.26 -12.34
C LYS A 90 -3.88 3.66 -10.97
N LEU A 91 -4.51 4.11 -9.89
CA LEU A 91 -4.28 3.58 -8.56
C LEU A 91 -5.12 2.32 -8.34
N PRO A 92 -4.50 1.16 -8.02
CA PRO A 92 -5.25 -0.04 -7.70
C PRO A 92 -5.95 0.09 -6.34
N ILE A 93 -6.98 -0.72 -6.11
CA ILE A 93 -7.55 -0.93 -4.77
C ILE A 93 -6.55 -1.68 -3.88
N VAL A 94 -6.77 -1.70 -2.56
CA VAL A 94 -5.79 -2.27 -1.62
C VAL A 94 -5.63 -3.78 -1.81
N SER A 95 -6.72 -4.51 -2.09
CA SER A 95 -6.65 -5.96 -2.33
C SER A 95 -5.77 -6.31 -3.55
N GLU A 96 -6.02 -5.70 -4.70
CA GLU A 96 -5.20 -5.86 -5.91
C GLU A 96 -3.74 -5.46 -5.64
N ARG A 97 -3.54 -4.38 -4.89
CA ARG A 97 -2.20 -3.88 -4.56
C ARG A 97 -1.41 -4.86 -3.71
N VAL A 98 -2.04 -5.53 -2.74
CA VAL A 98 -1.39 -6.58 -1.94
C VAL A 98 -0.88 -7.68 -2.87
N SER A 99 -1.71 -8.17 -3.79
CA SER A 99 -1.32 -9.20 -4.76
C SER A 99 -0.16 -8.74 -5.66
N ILE A 100 -0.23 -7.52 -6.20
CA ILE A 100 0.83 -6.95 -7.04
C ILE A 100 2.16 -6.88 -6.27
N LEU A 101 2.12 -6.34 -5.05
CA LEU A 101 3.32 -6.15 -4.23
C LEU A 101 3.94 -7.47 -3.79
N GLN A 102 3.11 -8.44 -3.41
CA GLN A 102 3.55 -9.79 -3.05
C GLN A 102 4.17 -10.52 -4.24
N ALA A 103 3.55 -10.45 -5.42
CA ALA A 103 4.11 -11.02 -6.64
C ALA A 103 5.46 -10.36 -7.01
N GLN A 104 5.53 -9.03 -7.00
CA GLN A 104 6.77 -8.30 -7.26
C GLN A 104 7.90 -8.69 -6.31
N PHE A 105 7.60 -8.86 -5.03
CA PHE A 105 8.57 -9.30 -4.04
C PHE A 105 9.03 -10.74 -4.28
N LEU A 106 8.11 -11.64 -4.62
CA LEU A 106 8.44 -13.01 -4.96
C LEU A 106 9.38 -13.05 -6.17
N PHE A 107 9.03 -12.37 -7.27
CA PHE A 107 9.90 -12.30 -8.46
C PHE A 107 11.28 -11.74 -8.13
N ARG A 108 11.35 -10.62 -7.39
CA ARG A 108 12.63 -10.05 -6.96
C ARG A 108 13.45 -11.02 -6.11
N SER A 109 12.81 -11.84 -5.28
CA SER A 109 13.50 -12.80 -4.43
C SER A 109 14.16 -13.95 -5.20
N LEU A 110 13.73 -14.22 -6.43
CA LEU A 110 14.32 -15.24 -7.30
C LEU A 110 15.64 -14.79 -7.92
N ASP A 111 15.82 -13.48 -8.12
CA ASP A 111 16.99 -12.90 -8.80
C ASP A 111 17.96 -12.20 -7.82
N LEU A 112 17.86 -12.49 -6.51
CA LEU A 112 18.77 -11.94 -5.51
C LEU A 112 20.15 -12.61 -5.55
N PRO A 113 21.24 -11.88 -5.25
CA PRO A 113 22.56 -12.49 -5.16
C PRO A 113 22.65 -13.42 -3.95
N GLU A 114 23.57 -14.40 -4.02
CA GLU A 114 23.70 -15.46 -3.00
C GLU A 114 24.00 -14.94 -1.60
N ASP A 115 24.66 -13.78 -1.50
CA ASP A 115 25.01 -13.10 -0.25
C ASP A 115 23.90 -12.19 0.30
N ALA A 116 22.80 -12.01 -0.44
CA ALA A 116 21.66 -11.25 0.04
C ALA A 116 21.10 -11.90 1.31
N LEU A 117 20.86 -11.08 2.33
CA LEU A 117 20.35 -11.55 3.63
C LEU A 117 19.10 -12.44 3.48
N LEU A 118 18.19 -12.11 2.55
CA LEU A 118 17.01 -12.93 2.29
C LEU A 118 17.38 -14.33 1.80
N VAL A 119 18.32 -14.45 0.85
CA VAL A 119 18.78 -15.74 0.29
C VAL A 119 19.45 -16.58 1.37
N CYS A 120 20.33 -15.97 2.17
CA CYS A 120 20.95 -16.62 3.33
C CYS A 120 19.92 -17.14 4.35
N LEU A 121 18.79 -16.43 4.51
CA LEU A 121 17.73 -16.78 5.45
C LEU A 121 16.64 -17.69 4.88
N LEU A 122 16.54 -17.84 3.55
CA LEU A 122 15.49 -18.64 2.90
C LEU A 122 15.36 -20.06 3.47
N PRO A 123 16.45 -20.82 3.73
CA PRO A 123 16.34 -22.17 4.31
C PRO A 123 15.62 -22.20 5.67
N TYR A 124 15.74 -21.13 6.46
CA TYR A 124 15.08 -21.02 7.77
C TYR A 124 13.63 -20.55 7.62
N ILE A 125 13.36 -19.65 6.67
CA ILE A 125 12.01 -19.11 6.42
C ILE A 125 11.10 -20.17 5.79
N CYS A 126 11.61 -20.96 4.85
CA CYS A 126 10.85 -21.99 4.15
C CYS A 126 10.40 -23.13 5.06
N ASN A 127 11.15 -23.42 6.13
CA ASN A 127 10.85 -24.49 7.07
C ASN A 127 9.84 -24.08 8.16
N THR A 128 9.46 -22.81 8.23
CA THR A 128 8.44 -22.35 9.18
C THR A 128 7.04 -22.53 8.61
N ARG A 129 6.31 -23.54 9.11
CA ARG A 129 4.89 -23.74 8.80
C ARG A 129 4.12 -22.47 9.17
N GLY A 130 3.66 -21.74 8.15
CA GLY A 130 2.93 -20.48 8.31
C GLY A 130 3.63 -19.25 7.74
N SER A 131 4.87 -19.36 7.22
CA SER A 131 5.49 -18.21 6.56
C SER A 131 4.69 -17.77 5.34
N GLN A 132 4.52 -16.46 5.20
CA GLN A 132 3.80 -15.90 4.05
C GLN A 132 4.58 -16.15 2.76
N TRP A 133 5.91 -16.15 2.82
CA TRP A 133 6.76 -16.48 1.68
C TRP A 133 6.53 -17.91 1.19
N TYR A 134 6.49 -18.91 2.10
CA TYR A 134 6.21 -20.30 1.72
C TYR A 134 4.82 -20.45 1.08
N ALA A 135 3.80 -19.79 1.63
CA ALA A 135 2.48 -19.81 1.02
C ALA A 135 2.48 -19.18 -0.38
N LEU A 136 3.09 -18.00 -0.53
CA LEU A 136 3.15 -17.31 -1.82
C LEU A 136 3.94 -18.09 -2.88
N SER A 137 5.07 -18.71 -2.51
CA SER A 137 5.90 -19.47 -3.46
C SER A 137 5.25 -20.76 -3.96
N HIS A 138 4.27 -21.29 -3.23
CA HIS A 138 3.53 -22.50 -3.59
C HIS A 138 2.11 -22.21 -4.09
N THR A 139 1.71 -20.93 -4.16
CA THR A 139 0.43 -20.54 -4.74
C THR A 139 0.58 -20.55 -6.26
N SER A 140 -0.25 -21.34 -6.95
CA SER A 140 -0.32 -21.29 -8.42
C SER A 140 -0.79 -19.90 -8.87
N LEU A 141 0.04 -19.22 -9.66
CA LEU A 141 -0.30 -17.95 -10.32
C LEU A 141 -1.42 -18.13 -11.35
#